data_AF-A0A9E2MJW7-F1
#
_entry.id   AF-A0A9E2MJW7-F1
#
_cell.length_a   1.000
_cell.length_b   1.000
_cell.length_c   1.000
_cell.angle_alpha   90.00
_cell.angle_beta   90.00
_cell.angle_gamma   90.00
#
_symmetry.space_group_name_H-M   'P 1'
#
loop_
_entity.id
_entity.type
_entity.pdbx_description
1 polymer ?
#
loop_
_entity_poly.entity_id
_entity_poly.type
_entity_poly.pdbx_seq_one_letter_code
_entity_poly.pdbx_strand_id
1 'polypeptide(L)'
;MRKIILGIFAILLFTSLCYADSEVYEFTKTYRIGLQHLVINAEKAQQNLENINQDDTEAMTIALLSQTRQGISRLKQARALFEKYLNSKNGLVKETTKATIFTYDAKIKIANENLKLYEDMITNPQELTDGRFIIETARLDAESEKMWGMLMHCSILLTYCMVDQKPDKDGTLQYLVLTTAERNELIKELDDLYDGSIKNGLQAGMSKLQGCGAVIREFLAGEHKSSDER
;
A
#
# COMPACT_ATOMS: atom_id res chain seq x y z
N MET A 1 14.77 -21.19 -44.42
CA MET A 1 14.67 -21.34 -42.94
C MET A 1 15.48 -20.30 -42.16
N ARG A 2 16.79 -20.09 -42.40
CA ARG A 2 17.61 -19.11 -41.65
C ARG A 2 17.08 -17.65 -41.64
N LYS A 3 16.43 -17.18 -42.72
CA LYS A 3 15.88 -15.81 -42.80
C LYS A 3 14.60 -15.58 -41.96
N ILE A 4 13.83 -16.62 -41.67
CA ILE A 4 12.59 -16.52 -40.86
C ILE A 4 12.94 -16.44 -39.37
N ILE A 5 13.98 -17.17 -38.94
CA ILE A 5 14.44 -17.18 -37.54
C ILE A 5 15.01 -15.81 -37.14
N LEU A 6 15.73 -15.12 -38.04
CA LEU A 6 16.22 -13.75 -37.77
C LEU A 6 15.09 -12.73 -37.64
N GLY A 7 13.99 -12.88 -38.39
CA GLY A 7 12.83 -11.99 -38.30
C GLY A 7 12.09 -12.13 -36.97
N ILE A 8 11.91 -13.36 -36.48
CA ILE A 8 11.26 -13.62 -35.19
C ILE A 8 12.14 -13.12 -34.02
N PHE A 9 13.46 -13.28 -34.11
CA PHE A 9 14.38 -12.77 -33.08
C PHE A 9 14.42 -11.23 -33.05
N ALA A 10 14.34 -10.56 -34.20
CA ALA A 10 14.27 -9.10 -34.28
C ALA A 10 12.93 -8.55 -33.77
N ILE A 11 11.81 -9.24 -34.04
CA ILE A 11 10.49 -8.87 -33.49
C ILE A 11 10.46 -9.08 -31.97
N LEU A 12 11.00 -10.18 -31.46
CA LEU A 12 11.10 -10.43 -30.00
C LEU A 12 12.02 -9.43 -29.30
N LEU A 13 13.16 -9.06 -29.92
CA LEU A 13 14.05 -8.01 -29.40
C LEU A 13 13.38 -6.63 -29.43
N PHE A 14 12.66 -6.27 -30.50
CA PHE A 14 11.91 -5.01 -30.56
C PHE A 14 10.76 -4.97 -29.55
N THR A 15 10.02 -6.06 -29.37
CA THR A 15 8.97 -6.09 -28.32
C THR A 15 9.56 -6.03 -26.92
N SER A 16 10.77 -6.56 -26.68
CA SER A 16 11.46 -6.45 -25.38
C SER A 16 12.11 -5.08 -25.13
N LEU A 17 12.45 -4.33 -26.19
CA LEU A 17 13.00 -2.98 -26.11
C LEU A 17 11.92 -1.89 -26.07
N CYS A 18 10.69 -2.20 -26.48
CA CYS A 18 9.53 -1.31 -26.34
C CYS A 18 8.81 -1.46 -24.98
N TYR A 19 9.21 -2.42 -24.14
CA TYR A 19 8.70 -2.66 -22.78
C TYR A 19 9.83 -2.61 -21.76
N ALA A 20 10.66 -1.57 -21.80
CA ALA A 20 11.38 -1.20 -20.59
C ALA A 20 10.32 -0.60 -19.64
N ASP A 21 9.63 -1.46 -18.87
CA ASP A 21 8.66 -1.04 -17.87
C ASP A 21 9.25 0.12 -17.08
N SER A 22 8.55 1.25 -17.06
CA SER A 22 8.99 2.42 -16.31
C SER A 22 9.20 1.98 -14.86
N GLU A 23 10.40 2.20 -14.29
CA GLU A 23 10.69 1.85 -12.89
C GLU A 23 9.60 2.39 -11.95
N VAL A 24 9.04 3.56 -12.29
CA VAL A 24 7.95 4.22 -11.59
C VAL A 24 6.62 3.48 -11.75
N TYR A 25 6.31 2.96 -12.93
CA TYR A 25 5.11 2.12 -13.13
C TYR A 25 5.18 0.87 -12.24
N GLU A 26 6.30 0.14 -12.30
CA GLU A 26 6.51 -1.06 -11.47
C GLU A 26 6.51 -0.75 -9.97
N PHE A 27 7.07 0.40 -9.58
CA PHE A 27 7.03 0.87 -8.20
C PHE A 27 5.60 1.18 -7.74
N THR A 28 4.81 1.86 -8.57
CA THR A 28 3.40 2.18 -8.29
C THR A 28 2.56 0.93 -8.17
N LYS A 29 2.79 -0.05 -9.06
CA LYS A 29 2.18 -1.37 -9.02
C LYS A 29 2.52 -2.12 -7.73
N THR A 30 3.81 -2.13 -7.35
CA THR A 30 4.29 -2.70 -6.08
C THR A 30 3.60 -2.02 -4.89
N TYR A 31 3.45 -0.70 -4.92
CA TYR A 31 2.76 0.04 -3.86
C TYR A 31 1.31 -0.38 -3.73
N ARG A 32 0.57 -0.48 -4.84
CA ARG A 32 -0.81 -0.96 -4.87
C ARG A 32 -0.94 -2.40 -4.36
N ILE A 33 -0.03 -3.31 -4.74
CA ILE A 33 -0.01 -4.68 -4.20
C ILE A 33 0.25 -4.67 -2.68
N GLY A 34 1.12 -3.77 -2.20
CA GLY A 34 1.31 -3.50 -0.78
C GLY A 34 0.00 -3.12 -0.08
N LEU A 35 -0.75 -2.16 -0.64
CA LEU A 35 -2.07 -1.78 -0.12
C LEU A 35 -3.06 -2.95 -0.15
N GLN A 36 -3.06 -3.74 -1.21
CA GLN A 36 -3.94 -4.91 -1.35
C GLN A 36 -3.76 -5.91 -0.20
N HIS A 37 -2.52 -6.18 0.22
CA HIS A 37 -2.28 -7.03 1.39
C HIS A 37 -2.93 -6.51 2.68
N LEU A 38 -3.03 -5.18 2.83
CA LEU A 38 -3.60 -4.54 4.02
C LEU A 38 -5.13 -4.49 3.95
N VAL A 39 -5.69 -4.16 2.77
CA VAL A 39 -7.14 -4.13 2.53
C VAL A 39 -7.76 -5.51 2.77
N ILE A 40 -7.22 -6.55 2.14
CA ILE A 40 -7.69 -7.94 2.32
C ILE A 40 -7.62 -8.36 3.80
N ASN A 41 -6.59 -7.90 4.52
CA ASN A 41 -6.47 -8.20 5.94
C ASN A 41 -7.55 -7.48 6.77
N ALA A 42 -7.84 -6.22 6.46
CA ALA A 42 -8.86 -5.44 7.15
C ALA A 42 -10.28 -6.00 6.93
N GLU A 43 -10.61 -6.40 5.70
CA GLU A 43 -11.89 -7.01 5.37
C GLU A 43 -12.10 -8.34 6.11
N LYS A 44 -11.08 -9.21 6.10
CA LYS A 44 -11.13 -10.48 6.83
C LYS A 44 -11.20 -10.27 8.34
N ALA A 45 -10.51 -9.25 8.85
CA ALA A 45 -10.58 -8.90 10.26
C ALA A 45 -12.01 -8.50 10.67
N GLN A 46 -12.65 -7.65 9.86
CA GLN A 46 -14.03 -7.24 10.10
C GLN A 46 -15.01 -8.43 10.05
N GLN A 47 -14.96 -9.25 8.99
CA GLN A 47 -15.83 -10.43 8.84
C GLN A 47 -15.69 -11.41 10.00
N ASN A 48 -14.47 -11.63 10.48
CA ASN A 48 -14.24 -12.53 11.60
C ASN A 48 -14.81 -11.97 12.91
N LEU A 49 -14.73 -10.66 13.15
CA LEU A 49 -15.28 -10.02 14.35
C LEU A 49 -16.82 -10.01 14.37
N GLU A 50 -17.47 -9.89 13.21
CA GLU A 50 -18.93 -9.94 13.08
C GLU A 50 -19.52 -11.32 13.44
N ASN A 51 -18.72 -12.38 13.34
CA ASN A 51 -19.16 -13.77 13.56
C ASN A 51 -18.89 -14.29 14.99
N ILE A 52 -18.28 -13.49 15.87
CA ILE A 52 -17.91 -13.91 17.22
C ILE A 52 -18.98 -13.45 18.22
N ASN A 53 -19.33 -14.35 19.15
CA ASN A 53 -20.13 -13.97 20.30
C ASN A 53 -19.34 -13.00 21.18
N GLN A 54 -19.78 -11.74 21.23
CA GLN A 54 -19.09 -10.67 21.95
C GLN A 54 -19.10 -10.87 23.49
N ASP A 55 -20.02 -11.71 24.00
CA ASP A 55 -20.09 -12.05 25.42
C ASP A 55 -19.07 -13.15 25.81
N ASP A 56 -18.43 -13.79 24.83
CA ASP A 56 -17.37 -14.78 25.04
C ASP A 56 -15.99 -14.12 24.93
N THR A 57 -15.52 -13.62 26.07
CA THR A 57 -14.23 -12.93 26.19
C THR A 57 -13.07 -13.79 25.70
N GLU A 58 -13.07 -15.10 25.97
CA GLU A 58 -11.99 -15.99 25.55
C GLU A 58 -11.97 -16.16 24.02
N ALA A 59 -13.13 -16.41 23.42
CA ALA A 59 -13.25 -16.50 21.97
C ALA A 59 -12.85 -15.18 21.28
N MET A 60 -13.23 -14.04 21.85
CA MET A 60 -12.85 -12.71 21.35
C MET A 60 -11.34 -12.49 21.42
N THR A 61 -10.69 -12.80 22.55
CA THR A 61 -9.23 -12.66 22.69
C THR A 61 -8.48 -13.59 21.73
N ILE A 62 -8.91 -14.85 21.57
CA ILE A 62 -8.32 -15.80 20.61
C ILE A 62 -8.43 -15.27 19.17
N ALA A 63 -9.57 -14.68 18.82
CA ALA A 63 -9.75 -14.10 17.50
C ALA A 63 -8.85 -12.87 17.27
N LEU A 64 -8.75 -11.96 18.24
CA LEU A 64 -7.87 -10.80 18.17
C LEU A 64 -6.40 -11.22 18.01
N LEU A 65 -5.96 -12.26 18.73
CA LEU A 65 -4.62 -12.85 18.57
C LEU A 65 -4.41 -13.37 17.15
N SER A 66 -5.33 -14.19 16.65
CA SER A 66 -5.26 -14.76 15.30
C SER A 66 -5.19 -13.68 14.22
N GLN A 67 -6.05 -12.66 14.32
CA GLN A 67 -6.07 -11.54 13.39
C GLN A 67 -4.79 -10.71 13.45
N THR A 68 -4.28 -10.45 14.65
CA THR A 68 -3.03 -9.70 14.83
C THR A 68 -1.85 -10.43 14.19
N ARG A 69 -1.75 -11.75 14.37
CA ARG A 69 -0.72 -12.59 13.72
C ARG A 69 -0.83 -12.57 12.20
N GLN A 70 -2.05 -12.67 11.66
CA GLN A 70 -2.29 -12.56 10.22
C GLN A 70 -1.90 -11.17 9.69
N GLY A 71 -2.27 -10.10 10.40
CA GLY A 71 -1.90 -8.73 10.08
C GLY A 71 -0.40 -8.51 10.05
N ILE A 72 0.35 -9.04 11.02
CA ILE A 72 1.82 -9.01 11.04
C ILE A 72 2.39 -9.71 9.80
N SER A 73 1.88 -10.88 9.44
CA SER A 73 2.31 -11.62 8.25
C SER A 73 2.08 -10.81 6.97
N ARG A 74 0.92 -10.17 6.83
CA ARG A 74 0.58 -9.32 5.69
C ARG A 74 1.43 -8.06 5.61
N LEU A 75 1.69 -7.40 6.74
CA LEU A 75 2.60 -6.26 6.80
C LEU A 75 4.02 -6.65 6.38
N LYS A 76 4.53 -7.82 6.83
CA LYS A 76 5.84 -8.34 6.40
C LYS A 76 5.89 -8.62 4.90
N GLN A 77 4.84 -9.22 4.35
CA GLN A 77 4.72 -9.44 2.89
C GLN A 77 4.74 -8.10 2.14
N ALA A 78 3.90 -7.16 2.53
CA ALA A 78 3.85 -5.83 1.91
C ALA A 78 5.20 -5.12 1.99
N ARG A 79 5.86 -5.12 3.15
CA ARG A 79 7.20 -4.56 3.36
C ARG A 79 8.25 -5.18 2.44
N ALA A 80 8.29 -6.49 2.30
CA ALA A 80 9.30 -7.19 1.51
C ALA A 80 9.27 -6.81 0.02
N LEU A 81 8.10 -6.45 -0.52
CA LEU A 81 7.96 -6.00 -1.90
C LEU A 81 8.83 -4.77 -2.23
N PHE A 82 9.10 -3.94 -1.22
CA PHE A 82 9.83 -2.68 -1.37
C PHE A 82 11.36 -2.83 -1.32
N GLU A 83 11.89 -3.98 -0.89
CA GLU A 83 13.33 -4.16 -0.70
C GLU A 83 14.13 -3.97 -1.98
N LYS A 84 13.55 -4.35 -3.13
CA LYS A 84 14.19 -4.17 -4.45
C LYS A 84 14.39 -2.70 -4.86
N TYR A 85 13.68 -1.76 -4.23
CA TYR A 85 13.75 -0.32 -4.54
C TYR A 85 14.64 0.49 -3.58
N LEU A 86 15.19 -0.14 -2.53
CA LEU A 86 16.06 0.55 -1.55
C LEU A 86 17.30 1.19 -2.19
N ASN A 87 17.76 0.62 -3.29
CA ASN A 87 18.91 1.08 -4.06
C ASN A 87 18.51 1.62 -5.44
N SER A 88 17.25 2.05 -5.61
CA SER A 88 16.79 2.70 -6.84
C SER A 88 17.69 3.88 -7.22
N LYS A 89 17.93 4.04 -8.52
CA LYS A 89 18.64 5.20 -9.07
C LYS A 89 17.74 6.44 -9.12
N ASN A 90 16.41 6.25 -9.11
CA ASN A 90 15.45 7.32 -8.97
C ASN A 90 15.36 7.73 -7.48
N GLY A 91 15.83 8.95 -7.18
CA GLY A 91 15.88 9.47 -5.81
C GLY A 91 14.52 9.53 -5.12
N LEU A 92 13.46 9.88 -5.84
CA LEU A 92 12.10 9.94 -5.27
C LEU A 92 11.57 8.54 -4.96
N VAL A 93 11.77 7.57 -5.86
CA VAL A 93 11.41 6.16 -5.61
C VAL A 93 12.15 5.64 -4.39
N LYS A 94 13.46 5.91 -4.29
CA LYS A 94 14.29 5.50 -3.16
C LYS A 94 13.81 6.08 -1.82
N GLU A 95 13.54 7.39 -1.75
CA GLU A 95 13.10 8.01 -0.50
C GLU A 95 11.66 7.60 -0.13
N THR A 96 10.76 7.48 -1.11
CA THR A 96 9.40 6.96 -0.89
C THR A 96 9.44 5.51 -0.40
N THR A 97 10.36 4.70 -0.94
CA THR A 97 10.60 3.32 -0.49
C THR A 97 11.01 3.27 0.98
N LYS A 98 11.99 4.10 1.37
CA LYS A 98 12.44 4.16 2.77
C LYS A 98 11.33 4.57 3.73
N ALA A 99 10.56 5.60 3.37
CA ALA A 99 9.42 6.06 4.17
C ALA A 99 8.35 4.98 4.32
N THR A 100 8.06 4.25 3.23
CA THR A 100 7.09 3.16 3.22
C THR A 100 7.56 1.98 4.07
N ILE A 101 8.82 1.55 3.93
CA ILE A 101 9.41 0.48 4.76
C ILE A 101 9.42 0.88 6.23
N PHE A 102 9.83 2.11 6.55
CA PHE A 102 9.79 2.63 7.92
C PHE A 102 8.38 2.54 8.52
N THR A 103 7.37 2.93 7.74
CA THR A 103 5.97 2.86 8.16
C THR A 103 5.54 1.42 8.44
N TYR A 104 5.87 0.47 7.56
CA TYR A 104 5.57 -0.94 7.80
C TYR A 104 6.32 -1.54 8.98
N ASP A 105 7.61 -1.21 9.16
CA ASP A 105 8.40 -1.67 10.31
C ASP A 105 7.80 -1.17 11.62
N ALA A 106 7.38 0.09 11.68
CA ALA A 106 6.70 0.65 12.84
C ALA A 106 5.35 -0.05 13.10
N LYS A 107 4.54 -0.30 12.06
CA LYS A 107 3.27 -1.04 12.18
C LYS A 107 3.48 -2.48 12.66
N ILE A 108 4.51 -3.16 12.17
CA ILE A 108 4.87 -4.52 12.61
C ILE A 108 5.27 -4.50 14.08
N LYS A 109 6.07 -3.51 14.51
CA LYS A 109 6.45 -3.35 15.92
C LYS A 109 5.22 -3.17 16.81
N ILE A 110 4.35 -2.22 16.49
CA ILE A 110 3.10 -1.96 17.24
C ILE A 110 2.21 -3.20 17.29
N ALA A 111 2.08 -3.93 16.18
CA ALA A 111 1.29 -5.15 16.14
C ALA A 111 1.88 -6.28 17.00
N ASN A 112 3.21 -6.41 17.09
CA ASN A 112 3.84 -7.35 18.01
C ASN A 112 3.65 -6.94 19.48
N GLU A 113 3.65 -5.64 19.79
CA GLU A 113 3.34 -5.15 21.14
C GLU A 113 1.88 -5.46 21.51
N ASN A 114 0.93 -5.24 20.60
CA ASN A 114 -0.47 -5.66 20.77
C ASN A 114 -0.60 -7.18 20.97
N LEU A 115 0.14 -7.97 20.18
CA LEU A 115 0.12 -9.43 20.30
C LEU A 115 0.54 -9.86 21.71
N LYS A 116 1.64 -9.29 22.21
CA LYS A 116 2.13 -9.58 23.56
C LYS A 116 1.08 -9.18 24.61
N LEU A 117 0.46 -8.02 24.46
CA LEU A 117 -0.57 -7.55 25.38
C LEU A 117 -1.74 -8.54 25.44
N TYR A 118 -2.22 -9.07 24.30
CA TYR A 118 -3.26 -10.09 24.26
C TYR A 118 -2.81 -11.44 24.84
N GLU A 119 -1.55 -11.85 24.63
CA GLU A 119 -0.99 -13.07 25.24
C GLU A 119 -0.91 -12.94 26.77
N ASP A 120 -0.54 -11.76 27.26
CA ASP A 120 -0.51 -11.43 28.69
C ASP A 120 -1.94 -11.47 29.28
N MET A 121 -2.99 -11.04 28.56
CA MET A 121 -4.38 -11.17 29.02
C MET A 121 -4.81 -12.62 29.27
N ILE A 122 -4.43 -13.54 28.37
CA ILE A 122 -4.80 -14.96 28.50
C ILE A 122 -4.05 -15.61 29.66
N THR A 123 -2.76 -15.27 29.81
CA THR A 123 -1.90 -15.91 30.81
C THR A 123 -2.09 -15.33 32.21
N ASN A 124 -2.39 -14.03 32.32
CA ASN A 124 -2.56 -13.31 33.59
C ASN A 124 -3.84 -12.44 33.58
N PRO A 125 -5.04 -13.05 33.61
CA PRO A 125 -6.31 -12.33 33.45
C PRO A 125 -6.58 -11.30 34.56
N GLN A 126 -5.91 -11.38 35.72
CA GLN A 126 -6.00 -10.35 36.76
C GLN A 126 -5.40 -8.99 36.33
N GLU A 127 -4.50 -8.92 35.35
CA GLU A 127 -3.98 -7.63 34.86
C GLU A 127 -5.03 -6.79 34.10
N LEU A 128 -6.18 -7.40 33.75
CA LEU A 128 -7.31 -6.71 33.11
C LEU A 128 -8.02 -5.73 34.06
N THR A 129 -7.99 -6.00 35.37
CA THR A 129 -8.70 -5.17 36.36
C THR A 129 -7.94 -3.90 36.74
N ASP A 130 -6.64 -3.83 36.43
CA ASP A 130 -5.77 -2.73 36.86
C ASP A 130 -5.82 -1.52 35.90
N GLY A 131 -6.68 -1.54 34.88
CA GLY A 131 -6.83 -0.46 33.89
C GLY A 131 -5.61 -0.26 32.96
N ARG A 132 -4.47 -0.88 33.28
CA ARG A 132 -3.23 -0.87 32.49
C ARG A 132 -3.47 -1.36 31.06
N PHE A 133 -4.26 -2.41 30.90
CA PHE A 133 -4.61 -2.94 29.58
C PHE A 133 -5.29 -1.88 28.69
N ILE A 134 -6.25 -1.13 29.24
CA ILE A 134 -6.97 -0.07 28.52
C ILE A 134 -6.00 1.05 28.13
N ILE A 135 -5.11 1.44 29.05
CA ILE A 135 -4.12 2.50 28.81
C ILE A 135 -3.13 2.09 27.71
N GLU A 136 -2.57 0.87 27.77
CA GLU A 136 -1.62 0.40 26.75
C GLU A 136 -2.29 0.20 25.40
N THR A 137 -3.51 -0.34 25.36
CA THR A 137 -4.28 -0.47 24.11
C THR A 137 -4.52 0.90 23.47
N ALA A 138 -4.97 1.89 24.25
CA ALA A 138 -5.19 3.25 23.76
C ALA A 138 -3.90 3.91 23.24
N ARG A 139 -2.75 3.68 23.91
CA ARG A 139 -1.43 4.15 23.44
C ARG A 139 -1.08 3.51 22.10
N LEU A 140 -1.18 2.19 22.01
CA LEU A 140 -0.85 1.42 20.80
C LEU A 140 -1.76 1.79 19.64
N ASP A 141 -3.05 2.04 19.89
CA ASP A 141 -4.00 2.51 18.89
C ASP A 141 -3.65 3.91 18.38
N ALA A 142 -3.30 4.84 19.26
CA ALA A 142 -2.87 6.18 18.85
C ALA A 142 -1.58 6.14 17.99
N GLU A 143 -0.61 5.30 18.37
CA GLU A 143 0.62 5.10 17.58
C GLU A 143 0.32 4.42 16.23
N SER A 144 -0.56 3.41 16.25
CA SER A 144 -1.04 2.69 15.08
C SER A 144 -1.70 3.64 14.08
N GLU A 145 -2.51 4.57 14.58
CA GLU A 145 -3.23 5.57 13.82
C GLU A 145 -2.29 6.62 13.23
N LYS A 146 -1.27 7.06 13.98
CA LYS A 146 -0.21 7.92 13.47
C LYS A 146 0.52 7.27 12.28
N MET A 147 0.83 5.97 12.38
CA MET A 147 1.51 5.26 11.30
C MET A 147 0.63 5.06 10.06
N TRP A 148 -0.69 4.90 10.23
CA TRP A 148 -1.60 4.95 9.08
C TRP A 148 -1.61 6.32 8.40
N GLY A 149 -1.49 7.41 9.17
CA GLY A 149 -1.31 8.75 8.61
C GLY A 149 -0.01 8.88 7.80
N MET A 150 1.07 8.28 8.28
CA MET A 150 2.34 8.25 7.54
C MET A 150 2.24 7.48 6.21
N LEU A 151 1.46 6.41 6.17
CA LEU A 151 1.23 5.66 4.92
C LEU A 151 0.51 6.53 3.88
N MET A 152 -0.44 7.36 4.31
CA MET A 152 -1.10 8.34 3.44
C MET A 152 -0.10 9.36 2.87
N HIS A 153 0.84 9.85 3.69
CA HIS A 153 1.92 10.71 3.19
C HIS A 153 2.82 9.97 2.18
N CYS A 154 3.08 8.68 2.39
CA CYS A 154 3.81 7.86 1.41
C CYS A 154 3.04 7.73 0.09
N SER A 155 1.71 7.66 0.13
CA SER A 155 0.87 7.65 -1.09
C SER A 155 0.92 8.97 -1.83
N ILE A 156 1.04 10.10 -1.11
CA ILE A 156 1.30 11.41 -1.71
C ILE A 156 2.71 11.45 -2.32
N LEU A 157 3.74 10.97 -1.63
CA LEU A 157 5.12 10.93 -2.18
C LEU A 157 5.21 10.07 -3.44
N LEU A 158 4.43 9.00 -3.53
CA LEU A 158 4.30 8.19 -4.73
C LEU A 158 3.81 9.01 -5.93
N THR A 159 2.92 9.98 -5.74
CA THR A 159 2.44 10.82 -6.86
C THR A 159 3.54 11.69 -7.45
N TYR A 160 4.44 12.20 -6.62
CA TYR A 160 5.63 12.91 -7.09
C TYR A 160 6.58 12.03 -7.89
N CYS A 161 6.64 10.72 -7.61
CA CYS A 161 7.43 9.78 -8.40
C CYS A 161 6.89 9.67 -9.84
N MET A 162 5.59 9.90 -10.05
CA MET A 162 4.89 9.75 -11.33
C MET A 162 5.03 10.96 -12.26
N VAL A 163 5.49 12.11 -11.78
CA VAL A 163 5.65 13.34 -12.58
C VAL A 163 7.00 13.34 -13.33
N ASP A 164 6.99 13.58 -14.64
CA ASP A 164 8.21 13.85 -15.41
C ASP A 164 8.82 15.16 -14.94
N GLN A 165 10.06 15.11 -14.47
CA GLN A 165 10.80 16.27 -13.95
C GLN A 165 11.30 17.20 -15.07
N LYS A 166 10.98 16.91 -16.33
CA LYS A 166 11.26 17.77 -17.48
C LYS A 166 10.08 18.72 -17.71
N PRO A 167 10.25 20.02 -17.50
CA PRO A 167 9.20 20.98 -17.81
C PRO A 167 8.91 21.03 -19.30
N ASP A 168 7.67 21.40 -19.63
CA ASP A 168 7.27 21.70 -20.99
C ASP A 168 7.78 23.06 -21.48
N LYS A 169 7.32 23.49 -22.66
CA LYS A 169 7.73 24.77 -23.28
C LYS A 169 7.38 26.00 -22.42
N ASP A 170 6.37 25.87 -21.56
CA ASP A 170 5.89 26.93 -20.68
C ASP A 170 6.49 26.84 -19.27
N GLY A 171 7.43 25.92 -19.06
CA GLY A 171 8.09 25.72 -17.76
C GLY A 171 7.28 24.87 -16.77
N THR A 172 6.17 24.26 -17.21
CA THR A 172 5.23 23.52 -16.36
C THR A 172 5.44 22.02 -16.42
N LEU A 173 5.19 21.32 -15.30
CA LEU A 173 5.33 19.87 -15.19
C LEU A 173 3.99 19.18 -15.54
N GLN A 174 3.62 19.17 -16.82
CA GLN A 174 2.33 18.64 -17.26
C GLN A 174 2.32 17.13 -17.52
N TYR A 175 3.50 16.51 -17.65
CA TYR A 175 3.61 15.13 -18.10
C TYR A 175 3.87 14.16 -16.95
N LEU A 176 3.20 13.01 -17.00
CA LEU A 176 3.56 11.83 -16.23
C LEU A 176 4.66 11.05 -16.95
N VAL A 177 5.44 10.31 -16.18
CA VAL A 177 6.38 9.32 -16.74
C VAL A 177 5.68 8.05 -17.24
N LEU A 178 4.38 7.92 -16.96
CA LEU A 178 3.54 6.78 -17.31
C LEU A 178 2.90 6.99 -18.68
N THR A 179 2.86 5.95 -19.50
CA THR A 179 2.05 5.91 -20.73
C THR A 179 0.56 5.92 -20.41
N THR A 180 -0.26 6.22 -21.42
CA THR A 180 -1.72 6.18 -21.29
C THR A 180 -2.22 4.78 -20.90
N ALA A 181 -1.60 3.73 -21.43
CA ALA A 181 -1.95 2.35 -21.12
C ALA A 181 -1.65 1.98 -19.66
N GLU A 182 -0.43 2.25 -19.18
CA GLU A 182 0.01 2.00 -17.80
C GLU A 182 -0.88 2.76 -16.79
N ARG A 183 -1.18 4.03 -17.09
CA ARG A 183 -2.06 4.87 -16.28
C ARG A 183 -3.46 4.27 -16.15
N ASN A 184 -4.07 3.85 -17.26
CA ASN A 184 -5.41 3.26 -17.26
C ASN A 184 -5.45 1.91 -16.56
N GLU A 185 -4.40 1.10 -16.68
CA GLU A 185 -4.27 -0.16 -15.94
C GLU A 185 -4.24 0.10 -14.44
N LEU A 186 -3.39 1.02 -13.96
CA LEU A 186 -3.31 1.37 -12.53
C LEU A 186 -4.64 1.90 -11.98
N ILE A 187 -5.36 2.74 -12.74
CA ILE A 187 -6.70 3.22 -12.34
C ILE A 187 -7.66 2.05 -12.20
N LYS A 188 -7.73 1.16 -13.19
CA LYS A 188 -8.60 -0.01 -13.16
C LYS A 188 -8.28 -0.89 -11.96
N GLU A 189 -7.00 -1.17 -11.72
CA GLU A 189 -6.56 -2.01 -10.61
C GLU A 189 -6.87 -1.42 -9.23
N LEU A 190 -6.84 -0.09 -9.09
CA LEU A 190 -7.26 0.61 -7.88
C LEU A 190 -8.79 0.57 -7.72
N ASP A 191 -9.54 0.81 -8.80
CA ASP A 191 -11.00 0.71 -8.79
C ASP A 191 -11.45 -0.71 -8.42
N ASP A 192 -10.80 -1.75 -8.95
CA ASP A 192 -11.08 -3.15 -8.64
C ASP A 192 -10.71 -3.50 -7.19
N LEU A 193 -9.59 -2.98 -6.66
CA LEU A 193 -9.16 -3.26 -5.28
C LEU A 193 -10.12 -2.72 -4.23
N TYR A 194 -10.77 -1.58 -4.51
CA TYR A 194 -11.64 -0.90 -3.55
C TYR A 194 -13.12 -0.98 -3.95
N ASP A 195 -13.50 -1.92 -4.83
CA ASP A 195 -14.86 -2.09 -5.36
C ASP A 195 -15.50 -0.79 -5.87
N GLY A 196 -14.68 0.08 -6.46
CA GLY A 196 -15.08 1.39 -6.96
C GLY A 196 -15.39 2.44 -5.89
N SER A 197 -15.25 2.14 -4.60
CA SER A 197 -15.56 3.07 -3.50
C SER A 197 -14.72 4.36 -3.50
N ILE A 198 -13.56 4.34 -4.16
CA ILE A 198 -12.65 5.49 -4.29
C ILE A 198 -12.79 6.25 -5.62
N LYS A 199 -13.78 5.91 -6.46
CA LYS A 199 -13.93 6.51 -7.81
C LYS A 199 -14.14 8.02 -7.81
N ASN A 200 -14.65 8.56 -6.71
CA ASN A 200 -14.96 9.98 -6.56
C ASN A 200 -13.88 10.72 -5.76
N GLY A 201 -12.66 10.17 -5.68
CA GLY A 201 -11.54 10.79 -4.98
C GLY A 201 -11.67 10.69 -3.46
N LEU A 202 -10.92 11.55 -2.75
CA LEU A 202 -10.96 11.61 -1.29
C LEU A 202 -12.31 12.13 -0.76
N GLN A 203 -12.93 11.38 0.17
CA GLN A 203 -14.20 11.74 0.80
C GLN A 203 -14.12 11.66 2.33
N ALA A 204 -14.95 12.47 3.00
CA ALA A 204 -15.10 12.39 4.45
C ALA A 204 -15.63 11.02 4.88
N GLY A 205 -15.08 10.47 5.97
CA GLY A 205 -15.47 9.16 6.50
C GLY A 205 -14.76 7.95 5.87
N MET A 206 -13.92 8.15 4.84
CA MET A 206 -13.08 7.08 4.31
C MET A 206 -12.06 6.61 5.35
N SER A 207 -11.79 5.30 5.36
CA SER A 207 -10.65 4.77 6.11
C SER A 207 -9.33 5.30 5.53
N LYS A 208 -8.26 5.31 6.33
CA LYS A 208 -6.95 5.76 5.85
C LYS A 208 -6.40 4.92 4.70
N LEU A 209 -6.71 3.62 4.67
CA LEU A 209 -6.32 2.74 3.55
C LEU A 209 -7.07 3.13 2.27
N GLN A 210 -8.39 3.36 2.34
CA GLN A 210 -9.15 3.91 1.22
C GLN A 210 -8.59 5.26 0.78
N GLY A 211 -8.24 6.14 1.74
CA GLY A 211 -7.61 7.43 1.43
C GLY A 211 -6.28 7.30 0.69
N CYS A 212 -5.43 6.31 1.03
CA CYS A 212 -4.21 6.02 0.29
C CYS A 212 -4.51 5.69 -1.18
N GLY A 213 -5.46 4.78 -1.43
CA GLY A 213 -5.88 4.42 -2.79
C GLY A 213 -6.51 5.61 -3.54
N ALA A 214 -7.38 6.36 -2.87
CA ALA A 214 -8.09 7.50 -3.44
C ALA A 214 -7.12 8.61 -3.90
N VAL A 215 -6.09 8.95 -3.10
CA VAL A 215 -5.07 9.93 -3.50
C VAL A 215 -4.36 9.51 -4.79
N ILE A 216 -3.92 8.25 -4.86
CA ILE A 216 -3.19 7.74 -6.03
C ILE A 216 -4.11 7.76 -7.25
N ARG A 217 -5.34 7.29 -7.09
CA ARG A 217 -6.34 7.21 -8.17
C ARG A 217 -6.76 8.60 -8.66
N GLU A 218 -7.00 9.55 -7.75
CA GLU A 218 -7.36 10.93 -8.08
C GLU A 218 -6.23 11.63 -8.84
N PHE A 219 -4.97 11.44 -8.40
CA PHE A 219 -3.81 11.94 -9.12
C PHE A 219 -3.68 11.34 -10.53
N LEU A 220 -3.84 10.01 -10.64
CA LEU A 220 -3.84 9.33 -11.92
C LEU A 220 -5.02 9.75 -12.81
N ALA A 221 -6.17 10.16 -12.27
CA ALA A 221 -7.32 10.62 -13.05
C ALA A 221 -7.27 12.13 -13.40
N GLY A 222 -6.30 12.86 -12.85
CA GLY A 222 -6.18 14.31 -13.00
C GLY A 222 -5.74 14.79 -14.39
N GLU A 223 -5.43 16.08 -14.51
CA GLU A 223 -5.20 16.76 -15.79
C GLU A 223 -3.81 16.54 -16.40
N HIS A 224 -2.92 15.80 -15.73
CA HIS A 224 -1.60 15.49 -16.30
C HIS A 224 -1.75 14.65 -17.58
N LYS A 225 -0.89 14.93 -18.57
CA LYS A 225 -0.75 14.16 -19.79
C LYS A 225 0.16 12.96 -19.56
N SER A 226 -0.11 11.84 -20.20
CA SER A 226 0.78 10.68 -20.20
C SER A 226 2.02 10.91 -21.08
N SER A 227 3.05 10.08 -20.89
CA SER A 227 4.35 10.23 -21.55
C SER A 227 4.30 10.08 -23.08
N ASP A 228 3.30 9.35 -23.58
CA ASP A 228 3.01 9.11 -25.00
C ASP A 228 2.14 10.21 -25.64
N GLU A 229 1.74 11.23 -24.87
CA GLU A 229 0.97 12.40 -25.33
C GLU A 229 1.83 13.66 -25.53
N ARG A 230 3.16 13.51 -25.50
CA ARG A 230 4.13 14.61 -25.62
C ARG A 230 4.32 15.14 -27.05
#